data_AF-A0A968W135-F1
#
_entry.id   AF-A0A968W135-F1
#
_cell.length_a   1.000
_cell.length_b   1.000
_cell.length_c   1.000
_cell.angle_alpha   90.00
_cell.angle_beta   90.00
_cell.angle_gamma   90.00
#
_symmetry.space_group_name_H-M   'P 1'
#
loop_
_entity.id
_entity.type
_entity.pdbx_description
1 polymer ?
#
loop_
_entity_poly.entity_id
_entity_poly.type
_entity_poly.pdbx_seq_one_letter_code
_entity_poly.pdbx_strand_id
1 'polypeptide(L)'
;MRRFWRFYFLRVLLVLIVLQLGFLAWLEYRNHKPVAVPDKVEVIENRSINIAVLHNDTDEDNEELALDSVSTPQHGTVNINRNYLIYKPNQSFVGTDSLWYTAHDGKDASAPAYVTIVVNKDEKPVANKDKAELFQGGKAIVSPLENDTDKENDSLFIHEFTQPLHGKIALFDNQFEYINTNRNANADSFQYTIGDRLSVSDKGIVALNIKSKSDPCYPWLSKDVGKTNIAGSFTCASGQYTIKASGNDIWNIADDMHYAYQNVSGQCEMVAKIESLGNTNEWAKSGIMIRESINAGPGTCSLP
;
A
#
# COMPACT_ATOMS: atom_id res chain seq x y z
N MET A 1 -93.18 30.90 34.27
CA MET A 1 -92.04 30.93 35.22
C MET A 1 -91.18 29.66 35.23
N ARG A 2 -91.72 28.43 35.05
CA ARG A 2 -90.93 27.18 35.10
C ARG A 2 -89.92 26.94 33.96
N ARG A 3 -90.09 27.55 32.78
CA ARG A 3 -89.13 27.39 31.66
C ARG A 3 -87.84 28.20 31.85
N PHE A 4 -87.88 29.31 32.59
CA PHE A 4 -86.73 30.19 32.79
C PHE A 4 -85.69 29.59 33.75
N TRP A 5 -86.15 28.91 34.80
CA TRP A 5 -85.28 28.25 35.78
C TRP A 5 -84.51 27.06 35.20
N ARG A 6 -85.09 26.31 34.25
CA ARG A 6 -84.42 25.20 33.57
C ARG A 6 -83.20 25.66 32.75
N PHE A 7 -83.28 26.79 32.07
CA PHE A 7 -82.14 27.34 31.31
C PHE A 7 -81.08 27.95 32.21
N TYR A 8 -81.49 28.55 33.34
CA TYR A 8 -80.54 29.08 34.32
C TYR A 8 -79.77 27.96 35.02
N PHE A 9 -80.45 26.90 35.47
CA PHE A 9 -79.82 25.73 36.08
C PHE A 9 -78.91 24.99 35.09
N LEU A 10 -79.32 24.86 33.81
CA LEU A 10 -78.48 24.22 32.80
C LEU A 10 -77.25 25.07 32.46
N ARG A 11 -77.36 26.41 32.44
CA ARG A 11 -76.20 27.30 32.24
C ARG A 11 -75.25 27.31 33.43
N VAL A 12 -75.76 27.29 34.66
CA VAL A 12 -74.91 27.22 35.87
C VAL A 12 -74.24 25.85 35.98
N LEU A 13 -74.96 24.76 35.66
CA LEU A 13 -74.40 23.40 35.63
C LEU A 13 -73.37 23.24 34.50
N LEU A 14 -73.61 23.80 33.32
CA LEU A 14 -72.64 23.79 32.21
C LEU A 14 -71.40 24.62 32.53
N VAL A 15 -71.56 25.78 33.18
CA VAL A 15 -70.42 26.61 33.62
C VAL A 15 -69.62 25.92 34.73
N LEU A 16 -70.29 25.24 35.68
CA LEU A 16 -69.61 24.42 36.69
C LEU A 16 -68.93 23.20 36.08
N ILE A 17 -69.53 22.53 35.08
CA ILE A 17 -68.90 21.40 34.37
C ILE A 17 -67.74 21.87 33.49
N VAL A 18 -67.83 23.03 32.83
CA VAL A 18 -66.71 23.60 32.04
C VAL A 18 -65.60 24.12 32.96
N LEU A 19 -65.92 24.67 34.13
CA LEU A 19 -64.92 25.01 35.15
C LEU A 19 -64.29 23.75 35.77
N GLN A 20 -65.07 22.70 36.05
CA GLN A 20 -64.58 21.47 36.67
C GLN A 20 -63.82 20.57 35.68
N LEU A 21 -64.20 20.56 34.39
CA LEU A 21 -63.43 19.92 33.30
C LEU A 21 -62.24 20.78 32.86
N GLY A 22 -62.34 22.11 32.92
CA GLY A 22 -61.22 23.02 32.68
C GLY A 22 -60.18 22.99 33.81
N PHE A 23 -60.59 22.64 35.04
CA PHE A 23 -59.71 22.42 36.18
C PHE A 23 -59.14 20.99 36.23
N LEU A 24 -59.80 20.02 35.58
CA LEU A 24 -59.30 18.64 35.44
C LEU A 24 -58.38 18.45 34.22
N ALA A 25 -58.27 19.43 33.33
CA ALA A 25 -57.36 19.41 32.18
C ALA A 25 -56.06 20.20 32.41
N TRP A 26 -55.75 20.58 33.65
CA TRP A 26 -54.38 20.85 34.08
C TRP A 26 -53.84 19.59 34.75
N LEU A 27 -53.69 18.53 33.95
CA LEU A 27 -52.69 17.52 34.30
C LEU A 27 -51.36 18.26 34.12
N GLU A 28 -50.73 18.69 35.21
CA GLU A 28 -49.39 19.28 35.13
C GLU A 28 -48.51 18.30 34.36
N TYR A 29 -48.08 18.69 33.16
CA TYR A 29 -47.04 17.95 32.46
C TYR A 29 -45.79 18.03 33.35
N ARG A 30 -45.48 16.94 34.04
CA ARG A 30 -44.24 16.81 34.77
C ARG A 30 -43.23 16.21 33.82
N ASN A 31 -42.23 17.02 33.51
CA ASN A 31 -41.08 16.57 32.76
C ASN A 31 -40.26 15.59 33.61
N HIS A 32 -39.93 14.44 33.06
CA HIS A 32 -38.95 13.52 33.61
C HIS A 32 -37.58 13.96 33.13
N LYS A 33 -36.58 13.91 34.01
CA LYS A 33 -35.22 14.29 33.62
C LYS A 33 -34.60 13.15 32.84
N PRO A 34 -33.69 13.45 31.89
CA PRO A 34 -32.92 12.42 31.22
C PRO A 34 -32.10 11.58 32.21
N VAL A 35 -31.92 10.30 31.86
CA VAL A 35 -31.04 9.37 32.57
C VAL A 35 -29.82 9.13 31.70
N ALA A 36 -28.71 9.75 32.11
CA ALA A 36 -27.41 9.53 31.51
C ALA A 36 -26.74 8.27 32.08
N VAL A 37 -26.10 7.47 31.23
CA VAL A 37 -25.53 6.16 31.58
C VAL A 37 -24.02 6.17 31.34
N PRO A 38 -23.19 5.63 32.26
CA PRO A 38 -21.74 5.64 32.10
C PRO A 38 -21.24 4.98 30.81
N ASP A 39 -20.21 5.58 30.23
CA ASP A 39 -19.55 5.11 29.02
C ASP A 39 -18.13 4.59 29.30
N LYS A 40 -17.67 3.73 28.39
CA LYS A 40 -16.26 3.34 28.33
C LYS A 40 -15.78 3.34 26.88
N VAL A 41 -14.64 3.98 26.63
CA VAL A 41 -13.98 3.99 25.31
C VAL A 41 -12.49 3.72 25.43
N GLU A 42 -11.89 3.34 24.31
CA GLU A 42 -10.45 3.20 24.16
C GLU A 42 -9.94 4.09 23.03
N VAL A 43 -8.75 4.65 23.19
CA VAL A 43 -8.09 5.49 22.18
C VAL A 43 -6.59 5.25 22.23
N ILE A 44 -5.89 5.42 21.11
CA ILE A 44 -4.43 5.38 21.08
C ILE A 44 -3.87 6.75 21.48
N GLU A 45 -2.76 6.78 22.21
CA GLU A 45 -2.08 8.02 22.59
C GLU A 45 -1.85 8.94 21.38
N ASN A 46 -1.87 10.25 21.62
CA ASN A 46 -1.72 11.30 20.59
C ASN A 46 -2.84 11.34 19.51
N ARG A 47 -3.86 10.47 19.57
CA ARG A 47 -5.04 10.51 18.68
C ARG A 47 -6.26 11.08 19.40
N SER A 48 -7.10 11.78 18.63
CA SER A 48 -8.42 12.20 19.12
C SER A 48 -9.47 11.14 18.87
N ILE A 49 -10.48 11.09 19.73
CA ILE A 49 -11.67 10.24 19.58
C ILE A 49 -12.94 11.07 19.71
N ASN A 50 -13.95 10.75 18.90
CA ASN A 50 -15.31 11.26 19.04
C ASN A 50 -16.14 10.24 19.83
N ILE A 51 -16.69 10.64 20.97
CA ILE A 51 -17.42 9.77 21.89
C ILE A 51 -18.91 10.09 21.78
N ALA A 52 -19.73 9.08 21.46
CA ALA A 52 -21.17 9.17 21.31
C ALA A 52 -21.90 8.83 22.63
N VAL A 53 -21.71 9.66 23.65
CA VAL A 53 -22.18 9.40 25.02
C VAL A 53 -23.72 9.36 25.17
N LEU A 54 -24.47 9.92 24.22
CA LEU A 54 -25.94 9.91 24.31
C LEU A 54 -26.59 8.60 23.81
N HIS A 55 -25.82 7.65 23.26
CA HIS A 55 -26.38 6.49 22.57
C HIS A 55 -27.09 5.50 23.51
N ASN A 56 -26.62 5.40 24.75
CA ASN A 56 -27.15 4.57 25.83
C ASN A 56 -28.00 5.37 26.83
N ASP A 57 -28.20 6.65 26.60
CA ASP A 57 -29.01 7.53 27.44
C ASP A 57 -30.49 7.42 27.09
N THR A 58 -31.34 7.70 28.07
CA THR A 58 -32.79 7.55 27.92
C THR A 58 -33.54 8.72 28.53
N ASP A 59 -34.75 8.94 28.04
CA ASP A 59 -35.72 9.87 28.59
C ASP A 59 -37.09 9.19 28.63
N GLU A 60 -37.79 9.29 29.76
CA GLU A 60 -39.08 8.59 29.94
C GLU A 60 -40.20 9.21 29.09
N ASP A 61 -40.09 10.50 28.80
CA ASP A 61 -41.05 11.25 27.98
C ASP A 61 -40.72 11.09 26.46
N ASN A 62 -39.55 10.54 26.13
CA ASN A 62 -38.99 10.29 24.79
C ASN A 62 -38.59 11.57 24.03
N GLU A 63 -38.17 12.58 24.77
CA GLU A 63 -37.57 13.79 24.21
C GLU A 63 -36.22 13.51 23.55
N GLU A 64 -35.86 14.33 22.57
CA GLU A 64 -34.53 14.27 21.97
C GLU A 64 -33.48 14.78 22.96
N LEU A 65 -32.45 13.96 23.20
CA LEU A 65 -31.35 14.29 24.10
C LEU A 65 -30.23 15.06 23.39
N ALA A 66 -29.69 16.05 24.09
CA ALA A 66 -28.50 16.78 23.69
C ALA A 66 -27.48 16.87 24.85
N LEU A 67 -26.21 17.09 24.50
CA LEU A 67 -25.15 17.27 25.47
C LEU A 67 -25.27 18.65 26.13
N ASP A 68 -25.30 18.68 27.46
CA ASP A 68 -25.43 19.91 28.24
C ASP A 68 -24.05 20.41 28.71
N SER A 69 -23.37 19.62 29.53
CA SER A 69 -22.08 20.01 30.11
C SER A 69 -21.09 18.83 30.18
N VAL A 70 -19.80 19.17 30.29
CA VAL A 70 -18.71 18.19 30.42
C VAL A 70 -17.62 18.73 31.36
N SER A 71 -17.04 17.86 32.17
CA SER A 71 -15.89 18.21 33.01
C SER A 71 -14.57 18.14 32.27
N THR A 72 -13.58 18.92 32.70
CA THR A 72 -12.20 18.78 32.22
C THR A 72 -11.58 17.47 32.75
N PRO A 73 -11.07 16.58 31.88
CA PRO A 73 -10.35 15.38 32.30
C PRO A 73 -8.94 15.74 32.83
N GLN A 74 -8.29 14.82 33.54
CA GLN A 74 -6.98 15.09 34.15
C GLN A 74 -5.82 14.96 33.14
N HIS A 75 -5.95 14.05 32.18
CA HIS A 75 -4.87 13.64 31.29
C HIS A 75 -5.17 13.90 29.81
N GLY A 76 -6.02 14.89 29.53
CA GLY A 76 -6.33 15.32 28.18
C GLY A 76 -7.13 16.62 28.12
N THR A 77 -7.69 16.86 26.95
CA THR A 77 -8.64 17.94 26.70
C THR A 77 -9.92 17.36 26.11
N VAL A 78 -11.06 17.96 26.43
CA VAL A 78 -12.36 17.58 25.87
C VAL A 78 -13.09 18.82 25.41
N ASN A 79 -13.77 18.74 24.27
CA ASN A 79 -14.71 19.75 23.81
C ASN A 79 -15.99 19.07 23.31
N ILE A 80 -17.13 19.73 23.51
CA ILE A 80 -18.39 19.32 22.93
C ILE A 80 -18.41 19.82 21.48
N ASN A 81 -18.68 18.92 20.52
CA ASN A 81 -18.95 19.28 19.13
C ASN A 81 -20.27 18.62 18.70
N ARG A 82 -21.34 19.42 18.66
CA ARG A 82 -22.73 18.92 18.58
C ARG A 82 -22.97 17.94 19.74
N ASN A 83 -23.50 16.75 19.47
CA ASN A 83 -23.78 15.73 20.49
C ASN A 83 -22.64 14.70 20.66
N TYR A 84 -21.40 15.08 20.32
CA TYR A 84 -20.22 14.25 20.55
C TYR A 84 -19.23 14.96 21.47
N LEU A 85 -18.57 14.19 22.33
CA LEU A 85 -17.37 14.64 23.03
C LEU A 85 -16.15 14.35 22.17
N ILE A 86 -15.36 15.37 21.85
CA ILE A 86 -14.05 15.21 21.20
C ILE A 86 -13.00 15.22 22.29
N TYR A 87 -12.47 14.04 22.62
CA TYR A 87 -11.38 13.88 23.58
C TYR A 87 -10.05 13.78 22.84
N LYS A 88 -9.02 14.44 23.39
CA LYS A 88 -7.62 14.31 22.97
C LYS A 88 -6.74 14.11 24.21
N PRO A 89 -6.04 12.98 24.34
CA PRO A 89 -5.06 12.78 25.41
C PRO A 89 -3.96 13.84 25.38
N ASN A 90 -3.36 14.12 26.52
CA ASN A 90 -2.10 14.84 26.60
C ASN A 90 -1.02 14.06 25.84
N GLN A 91 -0.02 14.78 25.32
CA GLN A 91 1.04 14.17 24.53
C GLN A 91 1.73 13.05 25.32
N SER A 92 1.86 11.88 24.69
CA SER A 92 2.48 10.67 25.25
C SER A 92 1.82 10.11 26.53
N PHE A 93 0.59 10.52 26.86
CA PHE A 93 -0.13 9.92 27.97
C PHE A 93 -0.65 8.53 27.59
N VAL A 94 -0.37 7.55 28.46
CA VAL A 94 -0.89 6.17 28.40
C VAL A 94 -1.43 5.84 29.78
N GLY A 95 -2.64 5.30 29.85
CA GLY A 95 -3.32 5.01 31.11
C GLY A 95 -4.82 5.26 31.04
N THR A 96 -5.47 5.33 32.20
CA THR A 96 -6.90 5.63 32.28
C THR A 96 -7.11 7.11 32.63
N ASP A 97 -8.01 7.75 31.91
CA ASP A 97 -8.53 9.09 32.19
C ASP A 97 -10.04 9.01 32.40
N SER A 98 -10.62 10.05 33.01
CA SER A 98 -12.05 10.09 33.26
C SER A 98 -12.59 11.51 33.21
N LEU A 99 -13.82 11.63 32.76
CA LEU A 99 -14.61 12.85 32.81
C LEU A 99 -16.07 12.49 33.13
N TRP A 100 -16.89 13.48 33.48
CA TRP A 100 -18.33 13.35 33.54
C TRP A 100 -19.02 14.28 32.55
N TYR A 101 -20.23 13.92 32.13
CA TYR A 101 -21.11 14.75 31.32
C TYR A 101 -22.54 14.77 31.86
N THR A 102 -23.33 15.74 31.44
CA THR A 102 -24.80 15.78 31.60
C THR A 102 -25.49 15.84 30.24
N ALA A 103 -26.64 15.20 30.14
CA ALA A 103 -27.55 15.29 29.00
C ALA A 103 -28.76 16.16 29.36
N HIS A 104 -29.41 16.78 28.39
CA HIS A 104 -30.65 17.52 28.58
C HIS A 104 -31.67 17.21 27.48
N ASP A 105 -32.96 17.31 27.83
CA ASP A 105 -34.12 17.14 26.94
C ASP A 105 -34.69 18.49 26.41
N GLY A 106 -34.02 19.59 26.76
CA GLY A 106 -34.45 20.96 26.45
C GLY A 106 -35.23 21.66 27.57
N LYS A 107 -35.54 20.95 28.65
CA LYS A 107 -36.21 21.48 29.86
C LYS A 107 -35.40 21.21 31.12
N ASP A 108 -34.92 19.98 31.31
CA ASP A 108 -34.14 19.53 32.46
C ASP A 108 -32.84 18.85 32.02
N ALA A 109 -31.86 18.84 32.95
CA ALA A 109 -30.60 18.12 32.79
C ALA A 109 -30.54 16.87 33.67
N SER A 110 -29.84 15.85 33.19
CA SER A 110 -29.57 14.60 33.89
C SER A 110 -28.69 14.80 35.12
N ALA A 111 -28.60 13.76 35.96
CA ALA A 111 -27.45 13.63 36.86
C ALA A 111 -26.16 13.38 36.04
N PRO A 112 -24.96 13.72 36.57
CA PRO A 112 -23.71 13.44 35.89
C PRO A 112 -23.48 11.94 35.67
N ALA A 113 -23.09 11.56 34.45
CA ALA A 113 -22.61 10.23 34.11
C ALA A 113 -21.11 10.26 33.78
N TYR A 114 -20.38 9.20 34.13
CA TYR A 114 -18.93 9.12 33.94
C TYR A 114 -18.56 8.44 32.63
N VAL A 115 -17.56 8.99 31.96
CA VAL A 115 -16.89 8.37 30.81
C VAL A 115 -15.51 7.91 31.25
N THR A 116 -15.27 6.61 31.17
CA THR A 116 -13.94 6.02 31.39
C THR A 116 -13.20 5.90 30.07
N ILE A 117 -12.02 6.51 29.96
CA ILE A 117 -11.23 6.54 28.73
C ILE A 117 -9.94 5.78 28.98
N VAL A 118 -9.72 4.68 28.25
CA VAL A 118 -8.45 3.93 28.28
C VAL A 118 -7.59 4.40 27.13
N VAL A 119 -6.48 5.06 27.43
CA VAL A 119 -5.49 5.51 26.45
C VAL A 119 -4.40 4.44 26.34
N ASN A 120 -4.40 3.73 25.22
CA ASN A 120 -3.43 2.70 24.88
C ASN A 120 -2.19 3.31 24.22
N LYS A 121 -1.05 2.66 24.41
CA LYS A 121 0.19 3.05 23.74
C LYS A 121 0.11 2.78 22.24
N ASP A 122 0.72 3.64 21.44
CA ASP A 122 0.94 3.44 20.01
C ASP A 122 2.11 2.44 19.84
N GLU A 123 1.88 1.36 19.09
CA GLU A 123 2.95 0.41 18.81
C GLU A 123 3.67 0.79 17.54
N LYS A 124 5.00 0.64 17.55
CA LYS A 124 5.77 0.93 16.34
C LYS A 124 5.43 -0.07 15.24
N PRO A 125 5.41 0.37 13.98
CA PRO A 125 5.34 -0.53 12.84
C PRO A 125 6.45 -1.59 12.89
N VAL A 126 6.19 -2.74 12.29
CA VAL A 126 7.12 -3.86 12.20
C VAL A 126 7.52 -4.04 10.74
N ALA A 127 8.81 -3.77 10.47
CA ALA A 127 9.41 -4.05 9.18
C ALA A 127 9.77 -5.53 9.06
N ASN A 128 9.22 -6.21 8.07
CA ASN A 128 9.49 -7.60 7.78
C ASN A 128 10.62 -7.73 6.74
N LYS A 129 11.14 -8.96 6.57
CA LYS A 129 12.26 -9.19 5.65
C LYS A 129 11.75 -9.38 4.23
N ASP A 130 12.39 -8.69 3.31
CA ASP A 130 12.11 -8.81 1.89
C ASP A 130 13.20 -9.57 1.15
N LYS A 131 12.80 -10.08 -0.01
CA LYS A 131 13.73 -10.69 -0.95
C LYS A 131 13.36 -10.32 -2.37
N ALA A 132 14.36 -10.14 -3.21
CA ALA A 132 14.19 -10.07 -4.65
C ALA A 132 15.29 -10.86 -5.36
N GLU A 133 14.97 -11.33 -6.55
CA GLU A 133 15.90 -12.05 -7.41
C GLU A 133 16.07 -11.31 -8.73
N LEU A 134 17.30 -11.30 -9.22
CA LEU A 134 17.63 -10.74 -10.53
C LEU A 134 18.88 -11.41 -11.10
N PHE A 135 19.16 -11.18 -12.37
CA PHE A 135 20.43 -11.57 -12.96
C PHE A 135 21.46 -10.44 -12.85
N GLN A 136 22.75 -10.80 -12.85
CA GLN A 136 23.85 -9.84 -12.83
C GLN A 136 23.70 -8.76 -13.92
N GLY A 137 23.92 -7.51 -13.56
CA GLY A 137 23.70 -6.34 -14.43
C GLY A 137 22.24 -5.97 -14.68
N GLY A 138 21.28 -6.68 -14.08
CA GLY A 138 19.85 -6.41 -14.19
C GLY A 138 19.32 -5.38 -13.18
N LYS A 139 17.99 -5.26 -13.17
CA LYS A 139 17.22 -4.43 -12.24
C LYS A 139 16.17 -5.26 -11.49
N ALA A 140 15.76 -4.80 -10.32
CA ALA A 140 14.65 -5.36 -9.56
C ALA A 140 13.82 -4.23 -8.95
N ILE A 141 12.49 -4.39 -8.94
CA ILE A 141 11.57 -3.54 -8.19
C ILE A 141 11.15 -4.30 -6.94
N VAL A 142 11.23 -3.63 -5.78
CA VAL A 142 10.87 -4.21 -4.48
C VAL A 142 9.81 -3.34 -3.83
N SER A 143 8.69 -3.94 -3.44
CA SER A 143 7.63 -3.35 -2.63
C SER A 143 7.81 -3.79 -1.16
N PRO A 144 8.70 -3.15 -0.37
CA PRO A 144 8.98 -3.60 1.00
C PRO A 144 7.72 -3.55 1.88
N LEU A 145 6.85 -2.55 1.68
CA LEU A 145 5.69 -2.34 2.55
C LEU A 145 4.58 -3.40 2.42
N GLU A 146 4.64 -4.30 1.43
CA GLU A 146 3.56 -5.29 1.20
C GLU A 146 3.45 -6.33 2.32
N ASN A 147 4.56 -6.64 3.00
CA ASN A 147 4.59 -7.59 4.10
C ASN A 147 4.76 -6.90 5.46
N ASP A 148 4.95 -5.59 5.49
CA ASP A 148 5.10 -4.81 6.71
C ASP A 148 3.75 -4.62 7.40
N THR A 149 3.78 -4.50 8.73
CA THR A 149 2.55 -4.47 9.52
C THR A 149 2.59 -3.38 10.58
N ASP A 150 1.42 -2.81 10.85
CA ASP A 150 1.17 -1.93 11.97
C ASP A 150 0.01 -2.49 12.79
N LYS A 151 0.12 -2.48 14.13
CA LYS A 151 -0.90 -3.08 14.99
C LYS A 151 -2.20 -2.28 14.97
N GLU A 152 -2.08 -0.97 14.87
CA GLU A 152 -3.19 -0.03 14.80
C GLU A 152 -3.72 0.15 13.36
N ASN A 153 -3.07 -0.53 12.38
CA ASN A 153 -3.33 -0.46 10.94
C ASN A 153 -3.17 0.94 10.36
N ASP A 154 -2.22 1.73 10.88
CA ASP A 154 -1.87 3.01 10.28
C ASP A 154 -1.18 2.83 8.92
N SER A 155 -1.30 3.86 8.10
CA SER A 155 -0.60 3.90 6.82
C SER A 155 0.91 4.00 7.03
N LEU A 156 1.64 3.12 6.35
CA LEU A 156 3.09 3.01 6.44
C LEU A 156 3.79 3.78 5.34
N PHE A 157 4.97 4.31 5.64
CA PHE A 157 5.87 4.94 4.69
C PHE A 157 7.32 4.58 4.98
N ILE A 158 8.15 4.62 3.94
CA ILE A 158 9.60 4.46 4.08
C ILE A 158 10.18 5.75 4.69
N HIS A 159 10.86 5.61 5.82
CA HIS A 159 11.44 6.74 6.56
C HIS A 159 12.90 7.00 6.15
N GLU A 160 13.75 5.97 6.23
CA GLU A 160 15.16 6.03 5.83
C GLU A 160 15.60 4.73 5.15
N PHE A 161 16.70 4.78 4.40
CA PHE A 161 17.33 3.60 3.80
C PHE A 161 18.82 3.79 3.55
N THR A 162 19.55 2.68 3.39
CA THR A 162 20.98 2.67 3.06
C THR A 162 21.21 2.28 1.60
N GLN A 163 22.32 2.71 1.00
CA GLN A 163 22.74 2.14 -0.28
C GLN A 163 23.33 0.73 -0.10
N PRO A 164 23.07 -0.19 -1.04
CA PRO A 164 23.68 -1.52 -1.05
C PRO A 164 25.14 -1.47 -1.52
N LEU A 165 25.90 -2.56 -1.36
CA LEU A 165 27.34 -2.58 -1.65
C LEU A 165 27.65 -2.77 -3.16
N HIS A 166 26.83 -3.54 -3.85
CA HIS A 166 27.09 -4.03 -5.21
C HIS A 166 26.23 -3.36 -6.29
N GLY A 167 25.23 -2.58 -5.89
CA GLY A 167 24.37 -1.83 -6.77
C GLY A 167 24.05 -0.43 -6.26
N LYS A 168 22.94 0.11 -6.78
CA LYS A 168 22.33 1.34 -6.30
C LYS A 168 20.83 1.16 -6.19
N ILE A 169 20.23 1.84 -5.22
CA ILE A 169 18.78 1.95 -5.12
C ILE A 169 18.30 3.39 -5.29
N ALA A 170 17.14 3.52 -5.90
CA ALA A 170 16.31 4.72 -5.87
C ALA A 170 14.92 4.36 -5.30
N LEU A 171 14.33 5.28 -4.54
CA LEU A 171 12.97 5.16 -4.01
C LEU A 171 12.02 5.94 -4.92
N PHE A 172 10.97 5.29 -5.40
CA PHE A 172 9.88 5.90 -6.18
C PHE A 172 8.56 5.26 -5.74
N ASP A 173 7.55 6.06 -5.42
CA ASP A 173 6.22 5.58 -5.01
C ASP A 173 6.24 4.44 -3.96
N ASN A 174 7.05 4.59 -2.91
CA ASN A 174 7.27 3.59 -1.85
C ASN A 174 7.84 2.23 -2.31
N GLN A 175 8.36 2.16 -3.54
CA GLN A 175 9.07 1.01 -4.09
C GLN A 175 10.55 1.35 -4.29
N PHE A 176 11.40 0.36 -4.08
CA PHE A 176 12.82 0.47 -4.40
C PHE A 176 13.09 -0.07 -5.79
N GLU A 177 13.68 0.75 -6.66
CA GLU A 177 14.34 0.28 -7.89
C GLU A 177 15.81 0.00 -7.55
N TYR A 178 16.20 -1.26 -7.56
CA TYR A 178 17.59 -1.69 -7.45
C TYR A 178 18.19 -1.93 -8.84
N ILE A 179 19.41 -1.45 -9.04
CA ILE A 179 20.24 -1.71 -10.23
C ILE A 179 21.55 -2.34 -9.79
N ASN A 180 21.87 -3.54 -10.30
CA ASN A 180 23.15 -4.19 -10.06
C ASN A 180 24.26 -3.55 -10.92
N THR A 181 24.84 -2.45 -10.45
CA THR A 181 25.78 -1.64 -11.26
C THR A 181 27.15 -2.28 -11.46
N ASN A 182 27.59 -3.15 -10.55
CA ASN A 182 28.90 -3.80 -10.66
C ASN A 182 28.91 -5.03 -11.56
N ARG A 183 27.73 -5.48 -12.03
CA ARG A 183 27.52 -6.59 -12.96
C ARG A 183 28.10 -7.94 -12.48
N ASN A 184 28.25 -8.13 -11.17
CA ASN A 184 28.64 -9.43 -10.62
C ASN A 184 27.46 -10.15 -9.97
N ALA A 185 27.61 -11.46 -9.79
CA ALA A 185 26.62 -12.33 -9.17
C ALA A 185 26.77 -12.44 -7.65
N ASN A 186 27.42 -11.46 -7.01
CA ASN A 186 27.51 -11.46 -5.56
C ASN A 186 26.16 -11.03 -5.00
N ALA A 187 25.69 -11.73 -3.95
CA ALA A 187 24.52 -11.27 -3.21
C ALA A 187 24.71 -9.83 -2.72
N ASP A 188 23.60 -9.13 -2.55
CA ASP A 188 23.58 -7.76 -2.09
C ASP A 188 22.43 -7.55 -1.10
N SER A 189 22.47 -6.45 -0.36
CA SER A 189 21.39 -6.14 0.58
C SER A 189 21.42 -4.67 0.96
N PHE A 190 20.28 -4.15 1.37
CA PHE A 190 20.18 -2.85 2.02
C PHE A 190 19.17 -2.89 3.15
N GLN A 191 19.28 -1.91 4.04
CA GLN A 191 18.38 -1.71 5.17
C GLN A 191 17.42 -0.56 4.87
N TYR A 192 16.22 -0.64 5.42
CA TYR A 192 15.24 0.45 5.43
C TYR A 192 14.59 0.53 6.81
N THR A 193 13.99 1.67 7.13
CA THR A 193 13.09 1.85 8.28
C THR A 193 11.74 2.31 7.76
N ILE A 194 10.67 1.84 8.39
CA ILE A 194 9.31 2.31 8.10
C ILE A 194 8.82 3.19 9.25
N GLY A 195 7.84 4.02 8.97
CA GLY A 195 7.14 4.78 9.98
C GLY A 195 5.66 4.88 9.68
N ASP A 196 4.92 5.22 10.71
CA ASP A 196 3.57 5.76 10.64
C ASP A 196 3.63 7.26 11.05
N ARG A 197 2.48 7.92 11.12
CA ARG A 197 2.41 9.37 11.42
C ARG A 197 2.85 9.77 12.84
N LEU A 198 3.02 8.80 13.74
CA LEU A 198 3.33 8.94 15.16
C LEU A 198 4.70 8.33 15.49
N SER A 199 5.10 7.25 14.82
CA SER A 199 6.28 6.48 15.22
C SER A 199 7.14 5.95 14.04
N VAL A 200 8.35 5.49 14.37
CA VAL A 200 9.30 4.87 13.42
C VAL A 200 9.75 3.52 13.97
N SER A 201 9.76 2.53 13.09
CA SER A 201 10.14 1.14 13.37
C SER A 201 11.64 0.96 13.60
N ASP A 202 12.01 -0.28 13.94
CA ASP A 202 13.36 -0.77 13.73
C ASP A 202 13.64 -1.03 12.24
N LYS A 203 14.81 -1.59 11.91
CA LYS A 203 15.25 -1.77 10.53
C LYS A 203 14.68 -3.04 9.88
N GLY A 204 14.09 -2.88 8.70
CA GLY A 204 13.86 -3.94 7.72
C GLY A 204 15.12 -4.20 6.88
N ILE A 205 15.16 -5.37 6.24
CA ILE A 205 16.26 -5.77 5.35
C ILE A 205 15.67 -6.31 4.06
N VAL A 206 16.15 -5.78 2.93
CA VAL A 206 15.92 -6.38 1.61
C VAL A 206 17.16 -7.18 1.21
N ALA A 207 16.98 -8.49 1.01
CA ALA A 207 18.01 -9.38 0.51
C ALA A 207 17.89 -9.56 -1.02
N LEU A 208 18.98 -9.32 -1.74
CA LEU A 208 19.04 -9.40 -3.20
C LEU A 208 19.83 -10.64 -3.62
N ASN A 209 19.15 -11.62 -4.20
CA ASN A 209 19.76 -12.81 -4.77
C ASN A 209 20.10 -12.57 -6.24
N ILE A 210 21.38 -12.30 -6.53
CA ILE A 210 21.84 -12.00 -7.89
C ILE A 210 22.37 -13.28 -8.53
N LYS A 211 21.65 -13.78 -9.52
CA LYS A 211 22.05 -14.97 -10.29
C LYS A 211 23.05 -14.59 -11.37
N SER A 212 24.06 -15.43 -11.57
CA SER A 212 24.95 -15.31 -12.72
C SER A 212 24.13 -15.40 -14.01
N LYS A 213 24.34 -14.45 -14.91
CA LYS A 213 23.91 -14.62 -16.29
C LYS A 213 24.87 -15.62 -16.93
N SER A 214 24.36 -16.71 -17.50
CA SER A 214 25.20 -17.65 -18.25
C SER A 214 25.97 -16.88 -19.33
N ASP A 215 27.25 -17.18 -19.50
CA ASP A 215 28.04 -16.61 -20.59
C ASP A 215 27.31 -16.86 -21.93
N PRO A 216 26.93 -15.81 -22.69
CA PRO A 216 26.26 -15.96 -23.97
C PRO A 216 27.11 -16.66 -25.04
N CYS A 217 28.37 -16.98 -24.75
CA CYS A 217 29.21 -17.89 -25.55
C CYS A 217 28.72 -19.35 -25.49
N TYR A 218 27.46 -19.56 -25.87
CA TYR A 218 26.96 -20.87 -26.24
C TYR A 218 27.68 -21.33 -27.52
N PRO A 219 27.98 -22.63 -27.66
CA PRO A 219 28.62 -23.11 -28.86
C PRO A 219 27.69 -22.89 -30.07
N TRP A 220 28.10 -21.99 -30.97
CA TRP A 220 27.56 -21.99 -32.33
C TRP A 220 28.04 -23.24 -33.03
N LEU A 221 27.14 -23.88 -33.76
CA LEU A 221 27.53 -24.98 -34.64
C LEU A 221 27.95 -24.37 -35.97
N SER A 222 29.17 -24.70 -36.40
CA SER A 222 29.67 -24.39 -37.72
C SER A 222 29.33 -25.52 -38.68
N LYS A 223 28.77 -25.18 -39.85
CA LYS A 223 28.62 -26.11 -40.97
C LYS A 223 28.92 -25.38 -42.27
N ASP A 224 29.52 -26.13 -43.20
CA ASP A 224 29.77 -25.65 -44.54
C ASP A 224 28.51 -25.87 -45.40
N VAL A 225 28.16 -24.87 -46.23
CA VAL A 225 27.26 -25.08 -47.38
C VAL A 225 28.15 -25.29 -48.60
N GLY A 226 28.36 -26.55 -48.99
CA GLY A 226 29.19 -26.90 -50.15
C GLY A 226 30.49 -27.59 -49.79
N LYS A 227 31.46 -27.57 -50.70
CA LYS A 227 32.77 -28.24 -50.56
C LYS A 227 33.87 -27.19 -50.36
N THR A 228 33.90 -26.59 -49.17
CA THR A 228 34.93 -25.61 -48.77
C THR A 228 36.33 -26.24 -48.85
N ASN A 229 37.23 -25.60 -49.60
CA ASN A 229 38.66 -25.95 -49.57
C ASN A 229 39.38 -25.33 -48.36
N ILE A 230 38.78 -24.34 -47.69
CA ILE A 230 39.32 -23.69 -46.49
C ILE A 230 38.20 -23.63 -45.43
N ALA A 231 38.44 -24.23 -44.28
CA ALA A 231 37.51 -24.17 -43.15
C ALA A 231 37.48 -22.76 -42.52
N GLY A 232 36.28 -22.22 -42.31
CA GLY A 232 36.09 -21.02 -41.51
C GLY A 232 36.40 -21.25 -40.02
N SER A 233 36.40 -20.17 -39.23
CA SER A 233 36.54 -20.26 -37.77
C SER A 233 35.64 -19.26 -37.04
N PHE A 234 35.36 -19.52 -35.77
CA PHE A 234 34.70 -18.56 -34.90
C PHE A 234 35.40 -18.50 -33.54
N THR A 235 35.35 -17.34 -32.90
CA THR A 235 35.73 -17.15 -31.50
C THR A 235 34.64 -16.35 -30.80
N CYS A 236 34.32 -16.70 -29.55
CA CYS A 236 33.44 -15.91 -28.71
C CYS A 236 34.21 -15.39 -27.49
N ALA A 237 34.11 -14.10 -27.23
CA ALA A 237 34.62 -13.49 -26.01
C ALA A 237 33.61 -12.45 -25.52
N SER A 238 33.21 -12.53 -24.26
CA SER A 238 32.29 -11.57 -23.63
C SER A 238 30.98 -11.35 -24.41
N GLY A 239 30.46 -12.39 -25.07
CA GLY A 239 29.25 -12.33 -25.90
C GLY A 239 29.41 -11.71 -27.29
N GLN A 240 30.63 -11.35 -27.71
CA GLN A 240 30.92 -10.95 -29.07
C GLN A 240 31.49 -12.15 -29.86
N TYR A 241 30.84 -12.48 -30.97
CA TYR A 241 31.30 -13.50 -31.91
C TYR A 241 32.13 -12.86 -33.02
N THR A 242 33.34 -13.36 -33.23
CA THR A 242 34.14 -13.06 -34.41
C THR A 242 34.10 -14.28 -35.32
N ILE A 243 33.55 -14.13 -36.53
CA ILE A 243 33.42 -15.21 -37.52
C ILE A 243 34.36 -14.90 -38.69
N LYS A 244 35.18 -15.88 -39.08
CA LYS A 244 35.98 -15.86 -40.31
C LYS A 244 35.38 -16.84 -41.30
N ALA A 245 34.83 -16.32 -42.39
CA ALA A 245 34.36 -17.13 -43.51
C ALA A 245 35.40 -17.09 -44.65
N SER A 246 35.56 -18.20 -45.35
CA SER A 246 36.40 -18.33 -46.55
C SER A 246 35.65 -19.10 -47.64
N GLY A 247 35.68 -18.54 -48.85
CA GLY A 247 35.17 -19.08 -50.13
C GLY A 247 36.15 -18.60 -51.21
N ASN A 248 35.77 -18.36 -52.47
CA ASN A 248 36.64 -17.75 -53.50
C ASN A 248 35.84 -17.26 -54.72
N ASP A 249 35.86 -17.94 -55.88
CA ASP A 249 35.02 -17.61 -57.04
C ASP A 249 34.60 -18.81 -57.91
N ILE A 250 33.54 -18.56 -58.70
CA ILE A 250 32.67 -19.53 -59.37
C ILE A 250 33.34 -20.52 -60.35
N TRP A 251 34.59 -20.29 -60.74
CA TRP A 251 35.30 -21.08 -61.76
C TRP A 251 35.92 -22.36 -61.21
N ASN A 252 35.30 -23.01 -60.22
CA ASN A 252 35.91 -24.09 -59.43
C ASN A 252 37.19 -23.67 -58.70
N ILE A 253 37.34 -22.37 -58.47
CA ILE A 253 38.18 -21.83 -57.41
C ILE A 253 37.28 -21.86 -56.15
N ALA A 254 36.87 -23.08 -55.76
CA ALA A 254 35.86 -23.42 -54.75
C ALA A 254 34.52 -22.65 -54.84
N ASP A 255 34.53 -21.43 -54.27
CA ASP A 255 33.45 -20.63 -53.68
C ASP A 255 32.38 -21.36 -52.86
N ASP A 256 32.48 -21.23 -51.54
CA ASP A 256 31.58 -21.81 -50.56
C ASP A 256 31.25 -20.81 -49.45
N MET A 257 30.01 -20.88 -48.98
CA MET A 257 29.52 -20.03 -47.89
C MET A 257 29.52 -20.82 -46.58
N HIS A 258 30.13 -20.25 -45.55
CA HIS A 258 30.05 -20.78 -44.19
C HIS A 258 28.84 -20.17 -43.51
N TYR A 259 27.98 -21.01 -42.91
CA TYR A 259 26.92 -20.51 -42.04
C TYR A 259 27.22 -20.91 -40.60
N ALA A 260 27.16 -19.91 -39.74
CA ALA A 260 27.14 -20.12 -38.32
C ALA A 260 25.66 -20.13 -37.90
N TYR A 261 25.23 -21.15 -37.15
CA TYR A 261 23.88 -21.19 -36.61
C TYR A 261 23.90 -21.54 -35.14
N GLN A 262 22.95 -20.97 -34.43
CA GLN A 262 22.62 -21.31 -33.07
C GLN A 262 21.09 -21.37 -32.98
N ASN A 263 20.56 -22.33 -32.22
CA ASN A 263 19.16 -22.25 -31.82
C ASN A 263 19.01 -21.06 -30.85
N VAL A 264 18.33 -20.02 -31.30
CA VAL A 264 17.96 -18.85 -30.49
C VAL A 264 16.55 -19.02 -29.93
N SER A 265 16.23 -18.28 -28.87
CA SER A 265 14.95 -18.38 -28.16
C SER A 265 14.40 -17.00 -27.81
N GLY A 266 13.07 -16.84 -27.89
CA GLY A 266 12.41 -15.53 -27.80
C GLY A 266 12.83 -14.58 -28.93
N GLN A 267 12.86 -13.28 -28.66
CA GLN A 267 13.40 -12.28 -29.58
C GLN A 267 14.82 -11.89 -29.14
N CYS A 268 15.80 -12.13 -30.01
CA CYS A 268 17.18 -11.67 -29.85
C CYS A 268 17.49 -10.66 -30.95
N GLU A 269 17.90 -9.45 -30.58
CA GLU A 269 18.46 -8.51 -31.55
C GLU A 269 19.86 -8.97 -31.92
N MET A 270 20.07 -9.31 -33.19
CA MET A 270 21.39 -9.64 -33.74
C MET A 270 21.87 -8.49 -34.61
N VAL A 271 22.93 -7.81 -34.15
CA VAL A 271 23.62 -6.80 -34.97
C VAL A 271 24.90 -7.43 -35.52
N ALA A 272 24.93 -7.66 -36.83
CA ALA A 272 26.12 -8.12 -37.54
C ALA A 272 26.75 -6.95 -38.29
N LYS A 273 28.07 -6.75 -38.10
CA LYS A 273 28.86 -5.75 -38.81
C LYS A 273 30.07 -6.41 -39.43
N ILE A 274 30.31 -6.12 -40.71
CA ILE A 274 31.55 -6.54 -41.40
C ILE A 274 32.65 -5.56 -40.98
N GLU A 275 33.59 -6.04 -40.15
CA GLU A 275 34.70 -5.20 -39.65
C GLU A 275 35.84 -5.05 -40.67
N SER A 276 36.04 -6.03 -41.55
CA SER A 276 37.05 -5.96 -42.63
C SER A 276 36.75 -6.94 -43.76
N LEU A 277 37.27 -6.64 -44.95
CA LEU A 277 37.31 -7.50 -46.13
C LEU A 277 38.75 -7.59 -46.64
N GLY A 278 39.15 -8.73 -47.21
CA GLY A 278 40.53 -8.95 -47.67
C GLY A 278 40.61 -10.04 -48.73
N ASN A 279 41.67 -10.00 -49.55
CA ASN A 279 41.90 -10.87 -50.71
C ASN A 279 40.79 -10.84 -51.79
N THR A 280 39.81 -9.93 -51.70
CA THR A 280 38.67 -9.85 -52.61
C THR A 280 39.13 -9.37 -53.98
N ASN A 281 39.06 -10.23 -55.02
CA ASN A 281 39.10 -9.77 -56.41
C ASN A 281 37.73 -9.13 -56.78
N GLU A 282 37.61 -8.46 -57.93
CA GLU A 282 36.36 -7.80 -58.34
C GLU A 282 35.16 -8.77 -58.54
N TRP A 283 35.42 -10.07 -58.62
CA TRP A 283 34.48 -11.14 -58.93
C TRP A 283 34.21 -12.10 -57.74
N ALA A 284 35.00 -12.06 -56.68
CA ALA A 284 34.98 -12.96 -55.53
C ALA A 284 34.39 -12.24 -54.30
N LYS A 285 33.22 -12.68 -53.84
CA LYS A 285 32.62 -12.21 -52.59
C LYS A 285 32.12 -13.39 -51.77
N SER A 286 33.00 -13.99 -50.97
CA SER A 286 32.56 -14.84 -49.87
C SER A 286 31.75 -14.00 -48.88
N GLY A 287 30.72 -14.59 -48.28
CA GLY A 287 29.79 -13.88 -47.39
C GLY A 287 29.40 -14.73 -46.18
N ILE A 288 29.03 -14.05 -45.11
CA ILE A 288 28.41 -14.69 -43.94
C ILE A 288 26.91 -14.76 -44.19
N MET A 289 26.34 -15.96 -44.19
CA MET A 289 24.88 -16.14 -44.12
C MET A 289 24.47 -16.40 -42.68
N ILE A 290 23.58 -15.56 -42.18
CA ILE A 290 22.84 -15.79 -40.94
C ILE A 290 21.48 -16.34 -41.37
N ARG A 291 21.19 -17.60 -41.02
CA ARG A 291 19.90 -18.23 -41.32
C ARG A 291 19.02 -18.22 -40.08
N GLU A 292 17.92 -17.47 -40.14
CA GLU A 292 16.80 -17.67 -39.22
C GLU A 292 16.12 -19.01 -39.54
N SER A 293 15.86 -19.82 -38.51
CA SER A 293 15.15 -21.10 -38.64
C SER A 293 13.79 -20.98 -37.95
N ILE A 294 12.73 -21.43 -38.62
CA ILE A 294 11.36 -21.48 -38.07
C ILE A 294 11.15 -22.61 -37.04
N ASN A 295 12.16 -23.47 -36.82
CA ASN A 295 12.09 -24.52 -35.81
C ASN A 295 12.41 -23.95 -34.42
N ALA A 296 11.38 -23.68 -33.62
CA ALA A 296 11.55 -23.26 -32.24
C ALA A 296 12.30 -24.34 -31.42
N GLY A 297 13.48 -24.01 -30.91
CA GLY A 297 14.15 -24.82 -29.90
C GLY A 297 13.43 -24.74 -28.54
N PRO A 298 13.63 -25.71 -27.63
CA PRO A 298 12.97 -25.73 -26.34
C PRO A 298 13.63 -24.70 -25.41
N GLY A 299 13.15 -23.46 -25.39
CA GLY A 299 13.68 -22.44 -24.49
C GLY A 299 12.86 -21.16 -24.51
N THR A 300 12.51 -20.68 -23.32
CA THR A 300 11.84 -19.39 -23.11
C THR A 300 12.88 -18.34 -22.75
N CYS A 301 13.13 -17.37 -23.63
CA CYS A 301 13.75 -16.11 -23.23
C CYS A 301 12.65 -15.12 -22.85
N SER A 302 12.69 -14.62 -21.61
CA SER A 302 11.88 -13.49 -21.17
C SER A 302 12.52 -12.18 -21.64
N LEU A 303 11.71 -11.31 -22.24
CA LEU A 303 12.05 -9.94 -22.65
C LEU A 303 12.32 -9.03 -21.43
N PRO A 304 13.03 -7.89 -21.62
CA PRO A 304 13.37 -6.91 -20.57
C PRO A 304 12.18 -6.21 -19.91
#